data_AF-A0A8J6E4D5-F1
#
_entry.id   AF-A0A8J6E4D5-F1
#
_cell.length_a   1.000
_cell.length_b   1.000
_cell.length_c   1.000
_cell.angle_alpha   90.00
_cell.angle_beta   90.00
_cell.angle_gamma   90.00
#
_symmetry.space_group_name_H-M   'P 1'
#
loop_
_entity.id
_entity.type
_entity.pdbx_description
1 polymer ?
#
loop_
_entity_poly.entity_id
_entity_poly.type
_entity_poly.pdbx_seq_one_letter_code
_entity_poly.pdbx_strand_id
1 'polypeptide(L)'
;MCFTFMLIALIRHPRAAATAGFFITIIQSVLSLLLLMKDLPKSLEVLLSVFPTFAFSVGIAQTIHMEHEFQGVHFSDLANDSSHVLFSCIILIVDAIFYMILTLYFEKILSDKHGKKYEPFFFLKSSFWSKRNPVPIKMEEDDCREMPAGDYVENVSAELLGKEAVRINKVKKTYTDSDKKVEALRGLDLNIYEGQITALLGHSGAGKTTLLNILSGMCPVTSGKMSSMCGYQCHRLYFFDV
;
A
#
# COMPACT_ATOMS: atom_id res chain seq x y z
N MET A 1 -9.71 17.74 -2.79
CA MET A 1 -9.61 16.46 -2.06
C MET A 1 -8.52 15.54 -2.59
N CYS A 2 -8.46 15.21 -3.90
CA CYS A 2 -7.41 14.32 -4.42
C CYS A 2 -5.99 14.91 -4.29
N PHE A 3 -5.82 16.21 -4.58
CA PHE A 3 -4.54 16.91 -4.40
C PHE A 3 -4.02 16.90 -2.95
N THR A 4 -4.90 17.14 -1.97
CA THR A 4 -4.54 17.09 -0.54
C THR A 4 -4.16 15.67 -0.12
N PHE A 5 -4.83 14.66 -0.67
CA PHE A 5 -4.51 13.25 -0.42
C PHE A 5 -3.12 12.88 -0.97
N MET A 6 -2.77 13.38 -2.15
CA MET A 6 -1.41 13.27 -2.70
C MET A 6 -0.35 13.94 -1.82
N LEU A 7 -0.61 15.14 -1.27
CA LEU A 7 0.33 15.82 -0.36
C LEU A 7 0.55 15.03 0.95
N ILE A 8 -0.50 14.39 1.47
CA ILE A 8 -0.40 13.51 2.64
C ILE A 8 0.51 12.31 2.34
N ALA A 9 0.44 11.73 1.15
CA ALA A 9 1.31 10.62 0.75
C ALA A 9 2.79 11.01 0.62
N LEU A 10 3.09 12.29 0.36
CA LEU A 10 4.48 12.78 0.22
C LEU A 10 5.16 13.09 1.56
N ILE A 11 4.37 13.39 2.59
CA ILE A 11 4.89 13.88 3.87
C ILE A 11 4.81 12.76 4.93
N ARG A 12 5.97 12.39 5.50
CA ARG A 12 6.08 11.33 6.52
C ARG A 12 5.23 11.54 7.77
N HIS A 13 4.89 12.78 8.11
CA HIS A 13 4.07 13.13 9.27
C HIS A 13 2.67 13.60 8.84
N PRO A 14 1.61 12.80 9.07
CA PRO A 14 0.28 13.08 8.53
C PRO A 14 -0.33 14.38 9.07
N ARG A 15 -0.02 14.75 10.33
CA ARG A 15 -0.52 15.98 10.95
C ARG A 15 0.06 17.24 10.33
N ALA A 16 1.36 17.24 10.04
CA ALA A 16 2.04 18.36 9.37
C ALA A 16 1.62 18.46 7.90
N ALA A 17 1.37 17.32 7.25
CA ALA A 17 0.88 17.27 5.88
C ALA A 17 -0.51 17.90 5.72
N ALA A 18 -1.40 17.60 6.67
CA ALA A 18 -2.76 18.14 6.66
C ALA A 18 -2.78 19.67 6.84
N THR A 19 -2.00 20.20 7.79
CA THR A 19 -1.92 21.65 8.02
C THR A 19 -1.29 22.37 6.83
N ALA A 20 -0.16 21.87 6.30
CA ALA A 20 0.47 22.44 5.11
C ALA A 20 -0.45 22.38 3.88
N GLY A 21 -1.11 21.24 3.66
CA GLY A 21 -2.06 21.07 2.56
C GLY A 21 -3.21 22.06 2.61
N PHE A 22 -3.75 22.35 3.80
CA PHE A 22 -4.80 23.35 3.98
C PHE A 22 -4.34 24.75 3.53
N PHE A 23 -3.19 25.22 4.00
CA PHE A 23 -2.66 26.53 3.59
C PHE A 23 -2.38 26.59 2.08
N ILE A 24 -1.79 25.54 1.50
CA ILE A 24 -1.54 25.46 0.05
C ILE A 24 -2.86 25.54 -0.73
N THR A 25 -3.91 24.85 -0.30
CA THR A 25 -5.22 24.92 -0.98
C THR A 25 -5.87 26.30 -0.88
N ILE A 26 -5.70 27.01 0.24
CA ILE A 26 -6.19 28.39 0.37
C ILE A 26 -5.45 29.31 -0.59
N ILE A 27 -4.12 29.26 -0.60
CA ILE A 27 -3.30 30.07 -1.51
C ILE A 27 -3.68 29.81 -2.96
N GLN A 28 -3.83 28.53 -3.32
CA GLN A 28 -4.21 28.14 -4.67
C GLN A 28 -5.63 28.58 -5.03
N SER A 29 -6.57 28.57 -4.07
CA SER A 29 -7.93 29.06 -4.26
C SER A 29 -7.95 30.58 -4.53
N VAL A 30 -7.22 31.36 -3.73
CA VAL A 30 -7.10 32.81 -3.92
C VAL A 30 -6.43 33.14 -5.25
N LEU A 31 -5.35 32.42 -5.60
CA LEU A 31 -4.65 32.58 -6.88
C LEU A 31 -5.58 32.25 -8.05
N SER A 32 -6.36 31.18 -7.94
CA SER A 32 -7.35 30.78 -8.93
C SER A 32 -8.40 31.85 -9.18
N LEU A 33 -8.96 32.41 -8.11
CA LEU A 33 -9.94 33.49 -8.19
C LEU A 33 -9.34 34.74 -8.84
N LEU A 34 -8.09 35.10 -8.49
CA LEU A 34 -7.40 36.25 -9.09
C LEU A 34 -7.11 36.06 -10.59
N LEU A 35 -6.77 34.84 -11.00
CA LEU A 35 -6.52 34.50 -12.40
C LEU A 35 -7.81 34.48 -13.23
N LEU A 36 -8.93 34.05 -12.65
CA LEU A 36 -10.23 34.07 -13.31
C LEU A 36 -10.65 35.50 -13.72
N MET A 37 -10.32 36.50 -12.90
CA MET A 37 -10.63 37.92 -13.18
C MET A 37 -9.78 38.54 -14.30
N LYS A 38 -8.78 37.81 -14.83
CA LYS A 38 -7.78 38.36 -15.76
C LYS A 38 -7.99 37.98 -17.24
N ASP A 39 -9.13 37.38 -17.60
CA ASP A 39 -9.47 36.94 -18.97
C ASP A 39 -8.29 36.26 -19.67
N LEU A 40 -8.00 35.02 -19.27
CA LEU A 40 -6.89 34.23 -19.80
C LEU A 40 -7.22 33.65 -21.17
N PRO A 41 -6.22 33.46 -22.05
CA PRO A 41 -6.41 32.73 -23.29
C PRO A 41 -6.71 31.25 -23.01
N LYS A 42 -7.60 30.64 -23.81
CA LYS A 42 -8.10 29.26 -23.64
C LYS A 42 -7.00 28.20 -23.48
N SER A 43 -5.85 28.36 -24.14
CA SER A 43 -4.72 27.41 -24.01
C SER A 43 -4.07 27.44 -22.62
N LEU A 44 -4.01 28.63 -22.00
CA LEU A 44 -3.44 28.78 -20.66
C LEU A 44 -4.41 28.24 -19.60
N GLU A 45 -5.72 28.41 -19.83
CA GLU A 45 -6.78 27.85 -19.01
C GLU A 45 -6.67 26.31 -18.90
N VAL A 46 -6.46 25.62 -20.01
CA VAL A 46 -6.25 24.15 -20.04
C VAL A 46 -4.94 23.72 -19.36
N LEU A 47 -3.89 24.55 -19.42
CA LEU A 47 -2.64 24.25 -18.71
C LEU A 47 -2.79 24.42 -17.20
N LEU A 48 -3.46 25.49 -16.79
CA LEU A 48 -3.74 25.80 -15.38
C LEU A 48 -4.79 24.87 -14.78
N SER A 49 -5.64 24.26 -15.61
CA SER A 49 -6.65 23.30 -15.16
C SER A 49 -6.05 22.04 -14.56
N VAL A 50 -4.77 21.74 -14.77
CA VAL A 50 -4.04 20.71 -14.01
C VAL A 50 -4.17 20.90 -12.50
N PHE A 51 -4.40 22.14 -12.03
CA PHE A 51 -4.73 22.40 -10.63
C PHE A 51 -6.24 22.27 -10.38
N PRO A 52 -6.69 21.33 -9.52
CA PRO A 52 -8.12 21.03 -9.36
C PRO A 52 -8.97 22.21 -8.87
N THR A 53 -8.39 23.10 -8.06
CA THR A 53 -9.06 24.32 -7.59
C THR A 53 -9.30 25.30 -8.73
N PHE A 54 -8.42 25.31 -9.75
CA PHE A 54 -8.56 26.16 -10.93
C PHE A 54 -9.61 25.64 -11.89
N ALA A 55 -9.53 24.36 -12.27
CA ALA A 55 -10.54 23.71 -13.10
C ALA A 55 -11.96 23.86 -12.53
N PHE A 56 -12.09 23.72 -11.21
CA PHE A 56 -13.37 23.91 -10.53
C PHE A 56 -13.88 25.36 -10.60
N SER A 57 -13.00 26.36 -10.42
CA SER A 57 -13.38 27.77 -10.50
C SER A 57 -13.84 28.18 -11.91
N VAL A 58 -13.19 27.65 -12.94
CA VAL A 58 -13.55 27.86 -14.35
C VAL A 58 -14.92 27.23 -14.66
N GLY A 59 -15.15 26.00 -14.20
CA GLY A 59 -16.44 25.31 -14.38
C GLY A 59 -17.61 26.05 -13.72
N ILE A 60 -17.40 26.61 -12.52
CA ILE A 60 -18.39 27.47 -11.86
C ILE A 60 -18.63 28.74 -12.69
N ALA A 61 -17.56 29.42 -13.15
CA ALA A 61 -17.69 30.65 -13.93
C ALA A 61 -18.51 30.45 -15.22
N GLN A 62 -18.28 29.33 -15.92
CA GLN A 62 -19.05 28.95 -17.10
C GLN A 62 -20.51 28.65 -16.77
N THR A 63 -20.78 28.02 -15.63
CA THR A 63 -22.15 27.75 -15.16
C THR A 63 -22.89 29.07 -14.86
N ILE A 64 -22.23 30.02 -14.21
CA ILE A 64 -22.79 31.35 -13.92
C ILE A 64 -23.08 32.12 -15.21
N HIS A 65 -22.21 32.01 -16.22
CA HIS A 65 -22.43 32.65 -17.52
C HIS A 65 -23.70 32.13 -18.20
N MET A 66 -23.96 30.82 -18.12
CA MET A 66 -25.19 30.21 -18.66
C MET A 66 -26.45 30.54 -17.85
N GLU A 67 -26.31 30.76 -16.54
CA GLU A 67 -27.39 31.22 -15.68
C GLU A 67 -27.81 32.66 -16.01
N HIS A 68 -26.84 33.54 -16.31
CA HIS A 68 -27.10 34.91 -16.70
C HIS A 68 -27.87 35.02 -18.04
N GLU A 69 -27.74 34.02 -18.92
CA GLU A 69 -28.50 33.94 -20.18
C GLU A 69 -29.91 33.32 -20.01
N PHE A 70 -30.34 33.06 -18.77
CA PHE A 70 -31.64 32.47 -18.41
C PHE A 70 -31.95 31.08 -19.01
N GLN A 71 -30.98 30.43 -19.68
CA GLN A 71 -31.12 29.05 -20.17
C GLN A 71 -30.86 28.02 -19.06
N GLY A 72 -30.05 28.34 -18.05
CA GLY A 72 -29.69 27.41 -16.99
C GLY A 72 -28.96 26.17 -17.51
N VAL A 73 -28.58 25.26 -16.61
CA VAL A 73 -27.95 23.99 -16.98
C VAL A 73 -29.02 22.90 -16.92
N HIS A 74 -29.69 22.63 -18.04
CA HIS A 74 -30.58 21.48 -18.14
C HIS A 74 -29.81 20.22 -18.53
N PHE A 75 -30.20 19.06 -18.00
CA PHE A 75 -29.55 17.78 -18.33
C PHE A 75 -29.65 17.45 -19.82
N SER A 76 -30.66 17.95 -20.52
CA SER A 76 -30.79 17.82 -21.98
C SER A 76 -29.72 18.62 -22.72
N ASP A 77 -29.41 19.83 -22.27
CA ASP A 77 -28.40 20.71 -22.90
C ASP A 77 -26.98 20.27 -22.58
N LEU A 78 -26.80 19.60 -21.44
CA LEU A 78 -25.56 18.93 -21.08
C LEU A 78 -25.29 17.75 -22.02
N ALA A 79 -26.31 17.07 -22.55
CA ALA A 79 -26.13 15.95 -23.47
C ALA A 79 -26.08 16.37 -24.95
N ASN A 80 -26.68 17.53 -25.30
CA ASN A 80 -26.99 17.84 -26.69
C ASN A 80 -26.08 18.90 -27.35
N ASP A 81 -25.56 19.93 -26.65
CA ASP A 81 -24.53 20.83 -27.26
C ASP A 81 -23.83 21.87 -26.34
N SER A 82 -23.81 21.71 -25.01
CA SER A 82 -23.09 22.67 -24.13
C SER A 82 -21.58 22.39 -24.08
N SER A 83 -20.88 22.75 -25.15
CA SER A 83 -19.47 22.37 -25.40
C SER A 83 -18.46 22.82 -24.34
N HIS A 84 -18.75 23.90 -23.59
CA HIS A 84 -17.84 24.44 -22.57
C HIS A 84 -18.00 23.80 -21.18
N VAL A 85 -19.23 23.62 -20.69
CA VAL A 85 -19.47 23.04 -19.35
C VAL A 85 -19.13 21.55 -19.32
N LEU A 86 -19.51 20.80 -20.37
CA LEU A 86 -19.12 19.39 -20.51
C LEU A 86 -17.60 19.22 -20.49
N PHE A 87 -16.87 20.09 -21.20
CA PHE A 87 -15.42 20.06 -21.26
C PHE A 87 -14.78 20.26 -19.88
N SER A 88 -15.28 21.22 -19.09
CA SER A 88 -14.85 21.42 -17.70
C SER A 88 -15.15 20.23 -16.80
N CYS A 89 -16.31 19.58 -16.95
CA CYS A 89 -16.63 18.34 -16.24
C CYS A 89 -15.68 17.19 -16.60
N ILE A 90 -15.34 17.03 -17.88
CA ILE A 90 -14.39 16.01 -18.35
C ILE A 90 -13.00 16.26 -17.76
N ILE A 91 -12.53 17.52 -17.76
CA ILE A 91 -11.24 17.88 -17.16
C ILE A 91 -11.21 17.53 -15.67
N LEU A 92 -12.27 17.84 -14.91
CA LEU A 92 -12.36 17.51 -13.49
C LEU A 92 -12.31 15.99 -13.22
N ILE A 93 -12.94 15.19 -14.07
CA ILE A 93 -12.89 13.72 -13.97
C ILE A 93 -11.47 13.22 -14.27
N VAL A 94 -10.84 13.74 -15.32
CA VAL A 94 -9.46 13.38 -15.69
C VAL A 94 -8.48 13.74 -14.58
N ASP A 95 -8.58 14.93 -13.98
CA ASP A 95 -7.75 15.33 -12.84
C ASP A 95 -7.96 14.43 -11.62
N ALA A 96 -9.22 14.08 -11.31
CA ALA A 96 -9.51 13.19 -10.20
C ALA A 96 -8.82 11.83 -10.36
N ILE A 97 -8.86 11.27 -11.58
CA ILE A 97 -8.18 10.02 -11.92
C ILE A 97 -6.66 10.19 -11.87
N PHE A 98 -6.13 11.25 -12.46
CA PHE A 98 -4.70 11.54 -12.49
C PHE A 98 -4.11 11.65 -11.08
N TYR A 99 -4.72 12.47 -10.21
CA TYR A 99 -4.27 12.63 -8.83
C TYR A 99 -4.47 11.37 -8.00
N MET A 100 -5.51 10.57 -8.26
CA MET A 100 -5.69 9.27 -7.60
C MET A 100 -4.56 8.30 -7.96
N ILE A 101 -4.19 8.20 -9.24
CA ILE A 101 -3.05 7.38 -9.68
C ILE A 101 -1.75 7.88 -9.04
N LEU A 102 -1.54 9.19 -9.01
CA LEU A 102 -0.36 9.81 -8.45
C LEU A 102 -0.26 9.60 -6.92
N THR A 103 -1.39 9.64 -6.20
CA THR A 103 -1.39 9.29 -4.77
C THR A 103 -1.00 7.83 -4.56
N LEU A 104 -1.58 6.90 -5.32
CA LEU A 104 -1.22 5.48 -5.22
C LEU A 104 0.26 5.23 -5.55
N TYR A 105 0.81 5.99 -6.51
CA TYR A 105 2.22 5.96 -6.84
C TYR A 105 3.09 6.43 -5.66
N PHE A 106 2.76 7.58 -5.06
CA PHE A 106 3.53 8.12 -3.94
C PHE A 106 3.41 7.27 -2.68
N GLU A 107 2.24 6.75 -2.36
CA GLU A 107 2.07 5.86 -1.19
C GLU A 107 2.97 4.62 -1.30
N LYS A 108 3.14 4.09 -2.51
CA LYS A 108 4.00 2.92 -2.74
C LYS A 108 5.49 3.26 -2.81
N ILE A 109 5.88 4.42 -3.33
CA ILE A 109 7.30 4.82 -3.37
C ILE A 109 7.81 5.29 -2.01
N LEU A 110 6.96 5.94 -1.19
CA LEU A 110 7.36 6.48 0.12
C LEU A 110 7.24 5.47 1.27
N SER A 111 6.43 4.41 1.11
CA SER A 111 6.27 3.35 2.13
C SER A 111 7.37 2.28 2.09
N ASP A 112 8.53 2.59 1.50
CA ASP A 112 9.71 1.73 1.54
C ASP A 112 10.42 1.80 2.91
N LYS A 113 9.73 1.33 3.96
CA LYS A 113 10.38 0.91 5.21
C LYS A 113 10.65 -0.59 5.24
N HIS A 114 10.08 -1.38 4.31
CA HIS A 114 10.15 -2.84 4.31
C HIS A 114 10.46 -3.48 2.95
N GLY A 115 11.28 -2.84 2.11
CA GLY A 115 12.15 -3.52 1.14
C GLY A 115 11.46 -4.38 0.07
N LYS A 116 10.26 -3.98 -0.37
CA LYS A 116 9.65 -4.58 -1.57
C LYS A 116 9.59 -3.52 -2.67
N LYS A 117 10.51 -3.61 -3.64
CA LYS A 117 10.47 -2.85 -4.88
C LYS A 117 9.21 -3.25 -5.66
N TYR A 118 8.16 -2.44 -5.61
CA TYR A 118 7.00 -2.62 -6.50
C TYR A 118 7.31 -2.00 -7.86
N GLU A 119 7.00 -2.72 -8.94
CA GLU A 119 7.15 -2.23 -10.31
C GLU A 119 6.17 -1.06 -10.59
N PRO A 120 6.55 -0.06 -11.40
CA PRO A 120 5.77 1.16 -11.62
C PRO A 120 4.33 0.94 -12.12
N PHE A 121 4.06 -0.19 -12.80
CA PHE A 121 2.77 -0.52 -13.39
C PHE A 121 1.94 -1.54 -12.58
N PHE A 122 2.19 -1.68 -11.26
CA PHE A 122 1.48 -2.68 -10.44
C PHE A 122 -0.05 -2.50 -10.39
N PHE A 123 -0.53 -1.26 -10.59
CA PHE A 123 -1.95 -0.88 -10.44
C PHE A 123 -2.85 -1.43 -11.56
N LEU A 124 -2.29 -1.73 -12.73
CA LEU A 124 -3.00 -2.34 -13.87
C LEU A 124 -3.10 -3.88 -13.75
N LYS A 125 -2.42 -4.49 -12.76
CA LYS A 125 -2.44 -5.94 -12.60
C LYS A 125 -3.73 -6.34 -11.88
N SER A 126 -4.64 -7.04 -12.58
CA SER A 126 -5.89 -7.57 -12.01
C SER A 126 -5.69 -8.37 -10.71
N SER A 127 -4.51 -9.00 -10.55
CA SER A 127 -4.10 -9.68 -9.31
C SER A 127 -3.90 -8.77 -8.09
N PHE A 128 -3.98 -7.45 -8.24
CA PHE A 128 -3.88 -6.47 -7.16
C PHE A 128 -5.26 -6.09 -6.60
N TRP A 129 -6.27 -5.98 -7.46
CA TRP A 129 -7.67 -5.72 -7.06
C TRP A 129 -8.41 -7.00 -6.68
N SER A 130 -8.03 -8.12 -7.26
CA SER A 130 -8.53 -9.43 -6.85
C SER A 130 -7.74 -9.89 -5.63
N LYS A 131 -8.39 -9.95 -4.46
CA LYS A 131 -7.88 -10.73 -3.32
C LYS A 131 -7.55 -12.12 -3.86
N ARG A 132 -6.27 -12.47 -3.91
CA ARG A 132 -5.87 -13.84 -4.25
C ARG A 132 -6.53 -14.75 -3.24
N ASN A 133 -7.46 -15.57 -3.70
CA ASN A 133 -7.79 -16.79 -2.99
C ASN A 133 -6.46 -17.54 -2.79
N PRO A 134 -6.14 -17.99 -1.57
CA PRO A 134 -4.96 -18.78 -1.35
C PRO A 134 -5.00 -19.95 -2.32
N VAL A 135 -4.06 -19.97 -3.26
CA VAL A 135 -3.91 -21.07 -4.19
C VAL A 135 -3.61 -22.28 -3.32
N PRO A 136 -4.41 -23.36 -3.36
CA PRO A 136 -4.07 -24.58 -2.65
C PRO A 136 -2.76 -25.09 -3.25
N ILE A 137 -1.67 -24.91 -2.50
CA ILE A 137 -0.37 -25.46 -2.86
C ILE A 137 -0.54 -26.97 -2.72
N LYS A 138 -0.53 -27.69 -3.84
CA LYS A 138 -0.42 -29.15 -3.82
C LYS A 138 0.85 -29.49 -3.05
N MET A 139 0.70 -30.28 -2.00
CA MET A 139 1.82 -30.87 -1.28
C MET A 139 2.55 -31.76 -2.27
N GLU A 140 3.69 -31.29 -2.77
CA GLU A 140 4.69 -32.21 -3.27
C GLU A 140 5.30 -32.87 -2.02
N GLU A 141 5.20 -34.20 -1.99
CA GLU A 141 5.84 -35.09 -1.01
C GLU A 141 7.37 -34.97 -1.15
N ASP A 142 7.93 -33.84 -0.76
CA ASP A 142 9.38 -33.64 -0.76
C ASP A 142 9.92 -34.07 0.61
N ASP A 143 10.25 -35.36 0.66
CA ASP A 143 11.24 -36.04 1.49
C ASP A 143 11.27 -35.66 2.97
N CYS A 144 10.70 -36.53 3.81
CA CYS A 144 10.79 -36.51 5.27
C CYS A 144 12.24 -36.60 5.73
N ARG A 145 12.98 -35.48 5.73
CA ARG A 145 14.27 -35.43 6.41
C ARG A 145 14.01 -35.27 7.90
N GLU A 146 14.21 -36.38 8.60
CA GLU A 146 14.35 -36.44 10.04
C GLU A 146 15.20 -35.26 10.52
N MET A 147 14.59 -34.39 11.31
CA MET A 147 15.31 -33.33 12.02
C MET A 147 16.28 -34.06 12.96
N PRO A 148 17.59 -33.76 12.95
CA PRO A 148 18.53 -34.48 13.80
C PRO A 148 18.09 -34.37 15.25
N ALA A 149 17.84 -35.53 15.86
CA ALA A 149 17.50 -35.67 17.27
C ALA A 149 18.70 -35.18 18.11
N GLY A 150 18.78 -33.87 18.33
CA GLY A 150 19.60 -33.31 19.39
C GLY A 150 18.90 -33.52 20.72
N ASP A 151 19.67 -33.68 21.80
CA ASP A 151 19.21 -33.88 23.20
C ASP A 151 18.24 -32.80 23.74
N TYR A 152 17.91 -31.78 22.94
CA TYR A 152 17.03 -30.66 23.30
C TYR A 152 15.72 -30.62 22.49
N VAL A 153 15.49 -31.59 21.59
CA VAL A 153 14.27 -31.67 20.77
C VAL A 153 13.38 -32.75 21.35
N GLU A 154 12.31 -32.34 22.01
CA GLU A 154 11.28 -33.27 22.47
C GLU A 154 10.60 -33.92 21.26
N ASN A 155 10.40 -35.24 21.32
CA ASN A 155 9.69 -35.95 20.28
C ASN A 155 8.26 -35.42 20.15
N VAL A 156 7.87 -35.13 18.91
CA VAL A 156 6.53 -34.64 18.59
C VAL A 156 5.51 -35.69 19.03
N SER A 157 4.56 -35.28 19.88
CA SER A 157 3.48 -36.16 20.32
C SER A 157 2.64 -36.62 19.10
N ALA A 158 2.21 -37.88 19.11
CA ALA A 158 1.51 -38.49 17.98
C ALA A 158 0.21 -37.75 17.59
N GLU A 159 -0.35 -36.95 18.49
CA GLU A 159 -1.54 -36.12 18.28
C GLU A 159 -1.31 -34.88 17.39
N LEU A 160 -0.04 -34.48 17.21
CA LEU A 160 0.39 -33.31 16.44
C LEU A 160 0.88 -33.67 15.02
N LEU A 161 1.06 -34.97 14.74
CA LEU A 161 1.42 -35.46 13.41
C LEU A 161 0.31 -35.07 12.41
N GLY A 162 0.67 -34.28 11.40
CA GLY A 162 -0.26 -33.80 10.35
C GLY A 162 -1.03 -32.51 10.69
N LYS A 163 -0.83 -31.92 11.87
CA LYS A 163 -1.42 -30.61 12.26
C LYS A 163 -0.41 -29.46 12.20
N GLU A 164 0.57 -29.55 11.32
CA GLU A 164 1.57 -28.50 11.14
C GLU A 164 0.92 -27.26 10.51
N ALA A 165 0.83 -26.18 11.27
CA ALA A 165 0.34 -24.89 10.79
C ALA A 165 1.45 -24.14 10.02
N VAL A 166 2.69 -24.19 10.51
CA VAL A 166 3.84 -23.54 9.88
C VAL A 166 5.05 -24.46 9.90
N ARG A 167 5.66 -24.65 8.73
CA ARG A 167 6.92 -25.38 8.54
C ARG A 167 7.99 -24.43 8.04
N ILE A 168 9.07 -24.29 8.79
CA ILE A 168 10.24 -23.48 8.47
C ILE A 168 11.39 -24.43 8.18
N ASN A 169 11.93 -24.39 6.95
CA ASN A 169 13.05 -25.22 6.54
C ASN A 169 14.25 -24.37 6.13
N LYS A 170 15.33 -24.47 6.91
CA LYS A 170 16.63 -23.81 6.72
C LYS A 170 16.53 -22.32 6.45
N VAL A 171 15.63 -21.63 7.16
CA VAL A 171 15.44 -20.18 6.94
C VAL A 171 16.65 -19.41 7.46
N LYS A 172 17.22 -18.60 6.56
CA LYS A 172 18.35 -17.71 6.83
C LYS A 172 17.91 -16.26 6.64
N LYS A 173 18.40 -15.39 7.53
CA LYS A 173 18.19 -13.96 7.44
C LYS A 173 19.48 -13.22 7.74
N THR A 174 19.88 -12.38 6.80
CA THR A 174 21.03 -11.50 6.94
C THR A 174 20.57 -10.06 6.70
N TYR A 175 20.93 -9.17 7.61
CA TYR A 175 20.78 -7.72 7.45
C TYR A 175 22.11 -7.15 6.98
N THR A 176 22.06 -6.35 5.92
CA THR A 176 23.22 -5.61 5.40
C THR A 176 22.95 -4.14 5.63
N ASP A 177 23.72 -3.52 6.52
CA ASP A 177 23.69 -2.07 6.72
C ASP A 177 25.05 -1.49 6.38
N SER A 178 25.11 -0.77 5.26
CA SER A 178 26.20 0.08 4.74
C SER A 178 27.62 -0.52 4.69
N ASP A 179 28.15 -1.06 5.79
CA ASP A 179 29.43 -1.78 5.90
C ASP A 179 29.38 -3.02 6.83
N LYS A 180 28.24 -3.32 7.47
CA LYS A 180 28.09 -4.44 8.41
C LYS A 180 27.06 -5.43 7.90
N LYS A 181 27.50 -6.68 7.73
CA LYS A 181 26.66 -7.83 7.43
C LYS A 181 26.39 -8.59 8.73
N VAL A 182 25.16 -8.54 9.24
CA VAL A 182 24.75 -9.22 10.46
C VAL A 182 23.82 -10.37 10.11
N GLU A 183 24.25 -11.61 10.38
CA GLU A 183 23.42 -12.79 10.24
C GLU A 183 22.51 -12.96 11.46
N ALA A 184 21.23 -12.65 11.30
CA ALA A 184 20.23 -12.73 12.36
C ALA A 184 19.62 -14.13 12.51
N LEU A 185 19.52 -14.92 11.42
CA LEU A 185 19.08 -16.32 11.47
C LEU A 185 20.01 -17.19 10.61
N ARG A 186 20.51 -18.29 11.18
CA ARG A 186 21.56 -19.15 10.59
C ARG A 186 21.04 -20.50 10.09
N GLY A 187 19.86 -20.53 9.47
CA GLY A 187 19.28 -21.77 8.95
C GLY A 187 18.47 -22.47 10.03
N LEU A 188 17.36 -21.83 10.41
CA LEU A 188 16.43 -22.35 11.40
C LEU A 188 15.49 -23.37 10.75
N ASP A 189 15.35 -24.52 11.39
CA ASP A 189 14.33 -25.54 11.11
C ASP A 189 13.35 -25.55 12.30
N LEU A 190 12.06 -25.29 12.04
CA LEU A 190 11.03 -25.17 13.08
C LEU A 190 9.65 -25.54 12.52
N ASN A 191 8.93 -26.38 13.25
CA ASN A 191 7.53 -26.72 12.98
C ASN A 191 6.65 -26.17 14.10
N ILE A 192 5.57 -25.46 13.72
CA ILE A 192 4.56 -24.94 14.63
C ILE A 192 3.25 -25.65 14.34
N TYR A 193 2.58 -26.14 15.39
CA TYR A 193 1.38 -26.96 15.27
C TYR A 193 0.12 -26.17 15.63
N GLU A 194 -1.00 -26.55 15.03
CA GLU A 194 -2.30 -25.97 15.31
C GLU A 194 -2.76 -26.28 16.75
N GLY A 195 -3.29 -25.27 17.44
CA GLY A 195 -3.79 -25.42 18.82
C GLY A 195 -2.70 -25.42 19.90
N GLN A 196 -1.42 -25.30 19.54
CA GLN A 196 -0.31 -25.22 20.48
C GLN A 196 0.13 -23.77 20.68
N ILE A 197 0.43 -23.40 21.93
CA ILE A 197 1.10 -22.12 22.25
C ILE A 197 2.61 -22.37 22.22
N THR A 198 3.30 -21.79 21.24
CA THR A 198 4.76 -21.87 21.12
C THR A 198 5.40 -20.60 21.68
N ALA A 199 6.29 -20.75 22.67
CA ALA A 199 7.08 -19.65 23.22
C ALA A 199 8.50 -19.66 22.63
N LEU A 200 8.99 -18.50 22.20
CA LEU A 200 10.37 -18.33 21.74
C LEU A 200 11.21 -17.71 22.87
N LEU A 201 12.09 -18.50 23.47
CA LEU A 201 12.95 -18.07 24.57
C LEU A 201 14.40 -17.93 24.09
N GLY A 202 15.14 -16.95 24.62
CA GLY A 202 16.55 -16.76 24.30
C GLY A 202 17.07 -15.39 24.70
N HIS A 203 18.40 -15.18 24.62
CA HIS A 203 19.03 -13.90 24.93
C HIS A 203 18.58 -12.76 23.99
N SER A 204 18.76 -11.50 24.42
CA SER A 204 18.62 -10.35 23.53
C SER A 204 19.62 -10.46 22.38
N GLY A 205 19.18 -10.22 21.14
CA GLY A 205 20.01 -10.39 19.94
C GLY A 205 20.04 -11.79 19.33
N ALA A 206 19.37 -12.79 19.92
CA ALA A 206 19.30 -14.15 19.36
C ALA A 206 18.48 -14.27 18.05
N GLY A 207 17.82 -13.19 17.60
CA GLY A 207 17.03 -13.18 16.37
C GLY A 207 15.54 -13.48 16.56
N LYS A 208 15.02 -13.53 17.80
CA LYS A 208 13.58 -13.77 18.10
C LYS A 208 12.66 -12.82 17.33
N THR A 209 12.86 -11.51 17.47
CA THR A 209 12.08 -10.49 16.75
C THR A 209 12.23 -10.61 15.23
N THR A 210 13.40 -11.06 14.75
CA THR A 210 13.62 -11.30 13.31
C THR A 210 12.77 -12.47 12.81
N LEU A 211 12.76 -13.58 13.56
CA LEU A 211 11.92 -14.74 13.25
C LEU A 211 10.43 -14.37 13.27
N LEU A 212 10.00 -13.61 14.27
CA LEU A 212 8.63 -13.12 14.36
C LEU A 212 8.24 -12.23 13.17
N ASN A 213 9.11 -11.29 12.78
CA ASN A 213 8.87 -10.45 11.61
C ASN A 213 8.76 -11.24 10.31
N ILE A 214 9.49 -12.36 10.19
CA ILE A 214 9.40 -13.27 9.05
C ILE A 214 8.07 -14.03 9.09
N LEU A 215 7.70 -14.59 10.25
CA LEU A 215 6.44 -15.31 10.44
C LEU A 215 5.21 -14.42 10.18
N SER A 216 5.27 -13.15 10.59
CA SER A 216 4.21 -12.16 10.33
C SER A 216 4.20 -11.61 8.89
N GLY A 217 5.18 -11.99 8.04
CA GLY A 217 5.29 -11.50 6.67
C GLY A 217 5.80 -10.06 6.52
N MET A 218 6.25 -9.44 7.61
CA MET A 218 6.81 -8.08 7.66
C MET A 218 8.23 -8.02 7.08
N CYS A 219 8.98 -9.14 7.11
CA CYS A 219 10.33 -9.22 6.61
C CYS A 219 10.53 -10.42 5.67
N PRO A 220 11.06 -10.23 4.44
CA PRO A 220 11.36 -11.35 3.56
C PRO A 220 12.56 -12.15 4.07
N VAL A 221 12.55 -13.47 3.84
CA VAL A 221 13.70 -14.35 4.11
C VAL A 221 14.84 -14.09 3.12
N THR A 222 16.09 -14.32 3.53
CA THR A 222 17.26 -14.23 2.64
C THR A 222 17.47 -15.55 1.90
N SER A 223 17.21 -16.68 2.55
CA SER A 223 17.27 -18.02 1.95
C SER A 223 16.42 -19.00 2.79
N GLY A 224 16.08 -20.15 2.22
CA GLY A 224 15.23 -21.17 2.84
C GLY A 224 13.80 -21.20 2.31
N LYS A 225 13.01 -22.19 2.75
CA LYS A 225 11.60 -22.33 2.39
C LYS A 225 10.76 -22.24 3.65
N MET A 226 9.65 -21.52 3.57
CA MET A 226 8.63 -21.47 4.61
C MET A 226 7.30 -21.81 3.97
N SER A 227 6.63 -22.82 4.52
CA SER A 227 5.31 -23.27 4.10
C SER A 227 4.33 -23.05 5.25
N SER A 228 3.26 -22.31 4.98
CA SER A 228 2.15 -22.14 5.92
C SER A 228 0.98 -22.97 5.41
N MET A 229 0.49 -23.90 6.22
CA MET A 229 -0.65 -24.73 5.88
C MET A 229 -1.89 -24.12 6.55
N CYS A 230 -2.95 -23.94 5.77
CA CYS A 230 -4.18 -23.23 6.11
C CYS A 230 -4.11 -21.70 6.20
N GLY A 231 -5.21 -21.06 5.77
CA GLY A 231 -5.43 -19.61 5.64
C GLY A 231 -5.46 -18.82 6.95
N TYR A 232 -4.62 -19.20 7.91
CA TYR A 232 -4.35 -18.44 9.11
C TYR A 232 -3.46 -17.25 8.75
N GLN A 233 -4.07 -16.08 8.59
CA GLN A 233 -3.32 -14.84 8.83
C GLN A 233 -2.70 -14.98 10.23
N CYS A 234 -1.36 -14.95 10.31
CA CYS A 234 -0.56 -14.92 11.53
C CYS A 234 -0.78 -13.61 12.34
N HIS A 235 -2.03 -13.20 12.50
CA HIS A 235 -2.46 -12.01 13.24
C HIS A 235 -2.79 -12.32 14.70
N ARG A 236 -2.82 -13.60 15.08
CA ARG A 236 -3.27 -14.05 16.41
C ARG A 236 -2.23 -14.92 17.12
N LEU A 237 -0.97 -14.54 17.02
CA LEU A 237 0.07 -15.04 17.92
C LEU A 237 0.21 -14.01 19.04
N TYR A 238 -0.29 -14.35 20.22
CA TYR A 238 -0.10 -13.55 21.44
C TYR A 238 1.33 -13.76 21.92
N PHE A 239 2.16 -12.71 21.87
CA PHE A 239 3.55 -12.77 22.30
C PHE A 239 3.73 -12.06 23.64
N PHE A 240 4.31 -12.77 24.59
CA PHE A 240 4.87 -12.22 25.83
C PHE A 240 6.39 -12.15 25.67
N ASP A 241 6.96 -10.95 25.68
CA ASP A 241 8.37 -10.76 26.01
C ASP A 241 8.49 -10.91 27.55
N VAL A 242 9.33 -11.84 28.00
CA VAL A 242 9.71 -12.02 29.41
C VAL A 242 11.14 -11.54 29.58
#